data_AF-A0A356C0S0-F1
#
_entry.id   AF-A0A356C0S0-F1
#
_cell.length_a   1.000
_cell.length_b   1.000
_cell.length_c   1.000
_cell.angle_alpha   90.00
_cell.angle_beta   90.00
_cell.angle_gamma   90.00
#
_symmetry.space_group_name_H-M   'P 1'
#
loop_
_entity.id
_entity.type
_entity.pdbx_description
1 polymer ?
#
loop_
_entity_poly.entity_id
_entity_poly.type
_entity_poly.pdbx_seq_one_letter_code
_entity_poly.pdbx_strand_id
1 'polypeptide(L)'
;MLHFGKAYCSYPCHNTRVGFRRDRFSFDQFFVGVDLGIDLGSSLERVKEEAYLFWGDQVRVEGNAEQYREHQATWIRTRLVISTFASVALLIALISILNLMLSRVLKRTSSMGLSMALGASRKMIFLQFLVEASSLGFFGAFLGLGISMAFISLFEMAVLSVLGIQVVLGVLIGFLMSFFFGVYPAYLGSRINPVDALRTDS
;
A
#
# COMPACT_ATOMS: atom_id res chain seq x y z
N MET A 1 -42.26 -10.89 -3.69
CA MET A 1 -42.40 -11.85 -2.58
C MET A 1 -42.02 -13.22 -3.13
N LEU A 2 -40.84 -13.71 -2.72
CA LEU A 2 -40.29 -15.09 -2.76
C LEU A 2 -40.75 -16.05 -3.89
N HIS A 3 -39.82 -16.52 -4.72
CA HIS A 3 -39.28 -17.87 -4.57
C HIS A 3 -38.02 -18.09 -5.43
N PHE A 4 -36.91 -18.37 -4.74
CA PHE A 4 -35.65 -18.84 -5.29
C PHE A 4 -35.80 -20.26 -5.84
N GLY A 5 -35.31 -20.48 -7.05
CA GLY A 5 -35.03 -21.82 -7.59
C GLY A 5 -33.62 -21.83 -8.16
N LYS A 6 -32.60 -21.87 -7.29
CA LYS A 6 -31.20 -22.06 -7.73
C LYS A 6 -30.99 -23.55 -8.01
N ALA A 7 -30.78 -23.92 -9.27
CA ALA A 7 -30.25 -25.23 -9.62
C ALA A 7 -28.71 -25.16 -9.57
N TYR A 8 -28.12 -25.81 -8.57
CA TYR A 8 -26.68 -26.03 -8.49
C TYR A 8 -26.36 -27.36 -9.19
N CYS A 9 -25.63 -27.34 -10.31
CA CYS A 9 -24.92 -28.52 -10.80
C CYS A 9 -23.45 -28.37 -10.40
N SER A 10 -23.13 -28.87 -9.21
CA SER A 10 -21.75 -29.15 -8.82
C SER A 10 -21.41 -30.52 -9.39
N TYR A 11 -20.43 -30.57 -10.30
CA TYR A 11 -20.00 -31.75 -11.07
C TYR A 11 -19.49 -32.90 -10.16
N PRO A 12 -19.40 -34.16 -10.65
CA PRO A 12 -19.28 -34.57 -12.05
C PRO A 12 -20.57 -35.15 -12.66
N CYS A 13 -20.98 -34.58 -13.80
CA CYS A 13 -22.06 -35.09 -14.65
C CYS A 13 -21.72 -36.49 -15.17
N HIS A 14 -22.23 -37.52 -14.50
CA HIS A 14 -22.36 -38.85 -15.06
C HIS A 14 -23.85 -39.15 -15.30
N ASN A 15 -24.23 -39.15 -16.57
CA ASN A 15 -25.39 -39.81 -17.16
C ASN A 15 -26.73 -39.71 -16.39
N THR A 16 -27.37 -38.54 -16.42
CA THR A 16 -28.82 -38.42 -16.16
C THR A 16 -29.50 -37.83 -17.39
N ARG A 17 -30.20 -38.69 -18.14
CA ARG A 17 -31.19 -38.26 -19.14
C ARG A 17 -32.31 -37.51 -18.43
N VAL A 18 -32.27 -36.19 -18.47
CA VAL A 18 -33.36 -35.35 -17.97
C VAL A 18 -34.39 -35.22 -19.10
N GLY A 19 -35.56 -35.85 -18.92
CA GLY A 19 -36.66 -35.79 -19.88
C GLY A 19 -37.34 -34.42 -19.87
N PHE A 20 -37.33 -33.74 -21.01
CA PHE A 20 -37.99 -32.46 -21.23
C PHE A 20 -39.46 -32.66 -21.59
N ARG A 21 -40.37 -32.26 -20.70
CA ARG A 21 -41.80 -32.12 -20.99
C ARG A 21 -42.08 -30.64 -21.26
N ARG A 22 -42.48 -30.33 -22.50
CA ARG A 22 -43.21 -29.08 -22.86
C ARG A 22 -44.24 -28.88 -21.76
N ASP A 23 -44.12 -27.85 -20.93
CA ASP A 23 -45.07 -26.75 -20.89
C ASP A 23 -44.57 -25.73 -19.85
N ARG A 24 -44.13 -24.55 -20.35
CA ARG A 24 -43.88 -23.29 -19.62
C ARG A 24 -43.02 -23.33 -18.35
N PHE A 25 -41.70 -23.45 -18.54
CA PHE A 25 -40.73 -22.76 -17.68
C PHE A 25 -39.78 -21.97 -18.58
N SER A 26 -39.93 -20.64 -18.59
CA SER A 26 -39.01 -19.71 -19.24
C SER A 26 -37.91 -19.38 -18.24
N PHE A 27 -36.74 -19.99 -18.38
CA PHE A 27 -35.57 -19.64 -17.57
C PHE A 27 -34.88 -18.45 -18.23
N ASP A 28 -34.83 -17.32 -17.55
CA ASP A 28 -34.34 -16.04 -18.10
C ASP A 28 -32.80 -15.93 -18.06
N GLN A 29 -32.14 -16.61 -17.11
CA GLN A 29 -30.67 -16.56 -16.94
C GLN A 29 -30.10 -17.85 -16.33
N PHE A 30 -28.96 -18.32 -16.85
CA PHE A 30 -28.17 -19.43 -16.29
C PHE A 30 -26.77 -18.93 -15.89
N PHE A 31 -26.34 -19.24 -14.67
CA PHE A 31 -25.00 -18.89 -14.17
C PHE A 31 -24.10 -20.13 -14.18
N VAL A 32 -23.01 -20.07 -14.94
CA VAL A 32 -21.99 -21.13 -14.98
C VAL A 32 -20.74 -20.62 -14.25
N GLY A 33 -20.39 -21.26 -13.14
CA GLY A 33 -19.15 -20.97 -12.42
C GLY A 33 -17.99 -21.76 -13.00
N VAL A 34 -16.83 -21.12 -13.16
CA VAL A 34 -15.57 -21.75 -13.60
C VAL A 34 -14.66 -21.95 -12.38
N ASP A 35 -13.94 -23.07 -12.31
CA ASP A 35 -12.99 -23.38 -11.23
C ASP A 35 -11.88 -22.33 -11.06
N LEU A 36 -11.46 -22.14 -9.81
CA LEU A 36 -10.36 -21.23 -9.43
C LEU A 36 -9.03 -21.71 -10.02
N GLY A 37 -8.50 -20.97 -11.00
CA GLY A 37 -7.20 -21.23 -11.62
C GLY A 37 -7.22 -21.40 -13.15
N ILE A 38 -8.41 -21.40 -13.76
CA ILE A 38 -8.60 -21.48 -15.21
C ILE A 38 -8.90 -20.07 -15.76
N ASP A 39 -8.30 -19.67 -16.89
CA ASP A 39 -8.54 -18.35 -17.49
C ASP A 39 -10.01 -18.23 -17.94
N LEU A 40 -10.71 -17.25 -17.35
CA LEU A 40 -12.12 -16.96 -17.65
C LEU A 40 -12.35 -16.61 -19.12
N GLY A 41 -11.34 -16.06 -19.81
CA GLY A 41 -11.42 -15.73 -21.23
C GLY A 41 -11.57 -16.97 -22.11
N SER A 42 -10.61 -17.89 -22.03
CA SER A 42 -10.66 -19.15 -22.78
C SER A 42 -11.85 -20.04 -22.44
N SER A 43 -12.32 -20.03 -21.19
CA SER A 43 -13.46 -20.84 -20.75
C SER A 43 -14.79 -20.29 -21.26
N LEU A 44 -14.93 -18.96 -21.32
CA LEU A 44 -16.11 -18.30 -21.87
C LEU A 44 -16.26 -18.59 -23.36
N GLU A 45 -15.15 -18.59 -24.09
CA GLU A 45 -15.14 -18.83 -25.53
C GLU A 45 -15.59 -20.25 -25.86
N ARG A 46 -15.13 -21.26 -25.10
CA ARG A 46 -15.56 -22.66 -25.25
C ARG A 46 -17.03 -22.87 -24.89
N VAL A 47 -17.51 -22.24 -23.81
CA VAL A 47 -18.92 -22.32 -23.41
C VAL A 47 -19.83 -21.61 -24.42
N LYS A 48 -19.38 -20.49 -24.99
CA LYS A 48 -20.11 -19.76 -26.02
C LYS A 48 -20.23 -20.59 -27.30
N GLU A 49 -19.14 -21.25 -27.71
CA GLU A 49 -19.12 -22.12 -28.88
C GLU A 49 -20.06 -23.34 -28.72
N GLU A 50 -20.03 -23.99 -27.55
CA GLU A 50 -20.88 -25.14 -27.25
C GLU A 50 -22.37 -24.76 -27.08
N ALA A 51 -22.65 -23.58 -26.49
CA ALA A 51 -24.02 -23.07 -26.37
C ALA A 51 -24.62 -22.66 -27.72
N TYR A 52 -23.83 -22.09 -28.64
CA TYR A 52 -24.28 -21.75 -29.99
C TYR A 52 -24.65 -22.99 -30.81
N LEU A 53 -23.92 -24.11 -30.63
CA LEU A 53 -24.21 -25.37 -31.30
C LEU A 53 -25.50 -26.04 -30.81
N PHE A 54 -25.84 -25.88 -29.53
CA PHE A 54 -26.98 -26.56 -28.91
C PHE A 54 -28.29 -25.76 -28.93
N TRP A 55 -28.20 -24.43 -28.82
CA TRP A 55 -29.37 -23.55 -28.68
C TRP A 55 -29.48 -22.45 -29.76
N GLY A 56 -28.50 -22.35 -30.68
CA GLY A 56 -28.52 -21.38 -31.77
C GLY A 56 -28.51 -19.92 -31.29
N ASP A 57 -29.07 -19.01 -32.10
CA ASP A 57 -29.03 -17.55 -31.85
C ASP A 57 -30.02 -17.06 -30.76
N GLN A 58 -30.68 -17.98 -30.05
CA GLN A 58 -31.64 -17.65 -28.98
C GLN A 58 -30.97 -17.46 -27.61
N VAL A 59 -29.65 -17.62 -27.50
CA VAL A 59 -28.90 -17.55 -26.24
C VAL A 59 -27.78 -16.51 -26.33
N ARG A 60 -27.82 -15.50 -25.45
CA ARG A 60 -26.78 -14.48 -25.31
C ARG A 60 -25.91 -14.80 -24.09
N VAL A 61 -24.70 -15.28 -24.35
CA VAL A 61 -23.71 -15.61 -23.31
C VAL A 61 -22.88 -14.37 -23.00
N GLU A 62 -23.11 -13.76 -21.82
CA GLU A 62 -22.31 -12.67 -21.29
C GLU A 62 -21.38 -13.22 -20.20
N GLY A 63 -20.08 -12.96 -20.34
CA GLY A 63 -19.10 -13.32 -19.33
C GLY A 63 -18.65 -12.09 -18.55
N ASN A 64 -18.61 -12.20 -17.23
CA ASN A 64 -18.04 -11.16 -16.37
C ASN A 64 -16.52 -10.99 -16.56
N ALA A 65 -15.88 -11.79 -17.43
CA ALA A 65 -14.46 -11.75 -17.72
C ALA A 65 -13.98 -10.36 -18.17
N GLU A 66 -14.76 -9.68 -19.02
CA GLU A 66 -14.47 -8.32 -19.45
C GLU A 66 -14.65 -7.31 -18.31
N GLN A 67 -15.73 -7.44 -17.53
CA GLN A 67 -15.99 -6.59 -16.35
C GLN A 67 -14.89 -6.71 -15.28
N TYR A 68 -14.37 -7.91 -15.03
CA TYR A 68 -13.23 -8.11 -14.11
C TYR A 68 -11.93 -7.52 -14.66
N ARG A 69 -11.68 -7.59 -15.97
CA ARG A 69 -10.51 -6.97 -16.60
C ARG A 69 -10.57 -5.44 -16.52
N GLU A 70 -11.74 -4.84 -16.75
CA GLU A 70 -11.95 -3.39 -16.62
C GLU A 70 -11.79 -2.90 -15.17
N HIS A 71 -12.37 -3.62 -14.21
CA HIS A 71 -12.19 -3.30 -12.79
C HIS A 71 -10.71 -3.42 -12.39
N GLN A 72 -10.00 -4.47 -12.78
CA GLN A 72 -8.58 -4.64 -12.46
C GLN A 72 -7.70 -3.54 -13.08
N ALA A 73 -7.95 -3.16 -14.34
CA ALA A 73 -7.22 -2.08 -14.98
C ALA A 73 -7.43 -0.73 -14.28
N THR A 74 -8.66 -0.46 -13.83
CA THR A 74 -8.99 0.77 -13.09
C THR A 74 -8.33 0.77 -11.70
N TRP A 75 -8.35 -0.36 -10.99
CA TRP A 75 -7.71 -0.49 -9.67
C TRP A 75 -6.20 -0.26 -9.71
N ILE A 76 -5.51 -0.81 -10.72
CA ILE A 76 -4.06 -0.65 -10.88
C ILE A 76 -3.71 0.81 -11.17
N ARG A 77 -4.46 1.48 -12.05
CA ARG A 77 -4.26 2.90 -12.39
C ARG A 77 -4.40 3.80 -11.16
N THR A 78 -5.49 3.65 -10.41
CA THR A 78 -5.71 4.48 -9.21
C THR A 78 -4.66 4.22 -8.14
N ARG A 79 -4.26 2.97 -7.91
CA ARG A 79 -3.17 2.63 -6.96
C ARG A 79 -1.84 3.27 -7.36
N LEU A 80 -1.49 3.26 -8.65
CA LEU A 80 -0.25 3.85 -9.13
C LEU A 80 -0.24 5.36 -8.88
N VAL A 81 -1.33 6.05 -9.19
CA VAL A 81 -1.45 7.49 -8.93
C VAL A 81 -1.28 7.81 -7.44
N ILE A 82 -1.99 7.09 -6.56
CA ILE A 82 -1.87 7.27 -5.10
C ILE A 82 -0.45 6.96 -4.62
N SER A 83 0.18 5.90 -5.14
CA SER A 83 1.56 5.53 -4.80
C SER A 83 2.55 6.62 -5.20
N THR A 84 2.36 7.27 -6.34
CA THR A 84 3.21 8.38 -6.76
C THR A 84 3.10 9.56 -5.80
N PHE A 85 1.88 9.97 -5.44
CA PHE A 85 1.68 11.03 -4.46
C PHE A 85 2.26 10.68 -3.09
N ALA A 86 2.09 9.43 -2.63
CA ALA A 86 2.67 8.95 -1.38
C ALA A 86 4.21 9.02 -1.39
N SER A 87 4.84 8.59 -2.49
CA SER A 87 6.30 8.67 -2.65
C SER A 87 6.80 10.12 -2.66
N VAL A 88 6.11 11.04 -3.35
CA VAL A 88 6.47 12.47 -3.35
C VAL A 88 6.33 13.07 -1.95
N ALA A 89 5.23 12.78 -1.24
CA ALA A 89 5.04 13.24 0.13
C ALA A 89 6.14 12.72 1.07
N LEU A 90 6.55 11.46 0.90
CA LEU A 90 7.68 10.89 1.64
C LEU A 90 8.98 11.66 1.36
N LEU A 91 9.29 11.98 0.11
CA LEU A 91 10.48 12.77 -0.24
C LEU A 91 10.46 14.17 0.39
N ILE A 92 9.31 14.86 0.33
CA ILE A 92 9.14 16.18 0.95
C ILE A 92 9.38 16.10 2.46
N ALA A 93 8.85 15.06 3.12
CA ALA A 93 9.07 14.82 4.54
C ALA A 93 10.57 14.59 4.86
N LEU A 94 11.29 13.84 4.02
CA LEU A 94 12.72 13.58 4.23
C LEU A 94 13.57 14.85 4.09
N ILE A 95 13.29 15.68 3.07
CA ILE A 95 13.96 16.97 2.89
C ILE A 95 13.64 17.91 4.07
N SER A 96 12.40 17.90 4.56
CA SER A 96 11.99 18.69 5.71
C SER A 96 12.76 18.31 6.97
N ILE A 97 12.92 17.01 7.23
CA ILE A 97 13.69 16.51 8.38
C ILE A 97 15.18 16.88 8.25
N LEU A 98 15.78 16.71 7.07
CA LEU A 98 17.16 17.12 6.80
C LEU A 98 17.38 18.60 7.12
N ASN A 99 16.53 19.47 6.59
CA ASN A 99 16.66 20.92 6.77
C ASN A 99 16.46 21.32 8.23
N LEU A 100 15.50 20.69 8.91
CA LEU A 100 15.27 20.90 10.34
C LEU A 100 16.51 20.54 11.16
N MET A 101 17.10 19.36 10.90
CA MET A 101 18.30 18.91 11.62
C MET A 101 19.51 19.77 11.29
N LEU A 102 19.71 20.12 10.03
CA LEU A 102 20.77 21.03 9.61
C LEU A 102 20.65 22.39 10.32
N SER A 103 19.45 22.96 10.37
CA SER A 103 19.19 24.22 11.08
C SER A 103 19.50 24.10 12.58
N ARG A 104 19.17 22.97 13.22
CA ARG A 104 19.51 22.70 14.63
C ARG A 104 21.03 22.66 14.86
N VAL A 105 21.77 21.98 13.98
CA VAL A 105 23.24 21.92 14.03
C VAL A 105 23.83 23.32 13.90
N LEU A 106 23.39 24.09 12.91
CA LEU A 106 23.90 25.44 12.65
C LEU A 106 23.63 26.39 13.83
N LYS A 107 22.42 26.38 14.40
CA LYS A 107 22.06 27.25 15.54
C LYS A 107 22.81 26.90 16.83
N ARG A 108 23.23 25.65 17.01
CA ARG A 108 23.93 25.17 18.21
C ARG A 108 25.41 24.88 17.97
N THR A 109 25.98 25.34 16.84
CA THR A 109 27.37 25.07 16.48
C THR A 109 28.36 25.66 17.49
N SER A 110 28.12 26.88 17.98
CA SER A 110 28.97 27.56 18.96
C SER A 110 28.98 26.83 20.32
N SER A 111 27.81 26.45 20.84
CA SER A 111 27.72 25.72 22.10
C SER A 111 28.32 24.31 22.01
N MET A 112 28.17 23.63 20.88
CA MET A 112 28.85 22.36 20.60
C MET A 112 30.37 22.52 20.48
N GLY A 113 30.83 23.61 19.85
CA GLY A 113 32.24 24.00 19.76
C GLY A 113 32.88 24.21 21.13
N LEU A 114 32.20 24.95 22.02
CA LEU A 114 32.64 25.16 23.40
C LEU A 114 32.72 23.84 24.18
N SER A 115 31.72 22.98 24.04
CA SER A 115 31.72 21.67 24.72
C SER A 115 32.85 20.77 24.23
N MET A 116 33.16 20.77 22.92
CA MET A 116 34.31 20.05 22.37
C MET A 116 35.65 20.62 22.84
N ALA A 117 35.77 21.94 22.98
CA ALA A 117 36.96 22.58 23.54
C ALA A 117 37.20 22.19 25.01
N LEU A 118 36.12 21.90 25.75
CA LEU A 118 36.15 21.40 27.14
C LEU A 118 36.33 19.87 27.23
N GLY A 119 36.48 19.16 26.11
CA GLY A 119 36.78 17.72 26.08
C GLY A 119 35.63 16.81 25.68
N ALA A 120 34.49 17.33 25.21
CA ALA A 120 33.42 16.48 24.66
C ALA A 120 33.89 15.75 23.39
N SER A 121 33.65 14.44 23.34
CA SER A 121 34.01 13.63 22.18
C SER A 121 33.09 13.90 21.00
N ARG A 122 33.65 14.04 19.80
CA ARG A 122 32.90 14.13 18.52
C ARG A 122 31.91 12.97 18.34
N LYS A 123 32.23 11.78 18.88
CA LYS A 123 31.35 10.61 18.84
C LYS A 123 30.09 10.79 19.69
N MET A 124 30.19 11.50 20.81
CA MET A 124 29.04 11.76 21.69
C MET A 124 28.03 12.67 20.98
N ILE A 125 28.52 13.72 20.31
CA ILE A 125 27.69 14.64 19.53
C ILE A 125 27.04 13.91 18.35
N PHE A 126 27.79 13.07 17.64
CA PHE A 126 27.24 12.24 16.57
C PHE A 126 26.10 11.34 17.06
N LEU A 127 26.30 10.61 18.15
CA LEU A 127 25.29 9.72 18.72
C LEU A 127 24.06 10.49 19.21
N GLN A 128 24.24 11.67 19.79
CA GLN A 128 23.14 12.51 20.23
C GLN A 128 22.23 12.89 19.07
N PHE A 129 22.79 13.38 17.97
CA PHE A 129 22.00 13.71 16.78
C PHE A 129 21.37 12.49 16.12
N LEU A 130 22.08 11.37 16.09
CA LEU A 130 21.55 10.12 15.53
C LEU A 130 20.35 9.61 16.32
N VAL A 131 20.42 9.65 17.65
CA VAL A 131 19.31 9.27 18.54
C VAL A 131 18.15 10.26 18.43
N GLU A 132 18.44 11.56 18.30
CA GLU A 132 17.41 12.59 18.07
C GLU A 132 16.66 12.34 16.75
N ALA A 133 17.37 12.06 15.66
CA ALA A 133 16.77 11.73 14.37
C ALA A 133 16.00 10.41 14.41
N SER A 134 16.56 9.37 15.03
CA SER A 134 15.94 8.04 15.13
C SER A 134 14.67 8.06 15.98
N SER A 135 14.69 8.81 17.10
CA SER A 135 13.51 8.97 17.96
C SER A 135 12.39 9.73 17.25
N LEU A 136 12.71 10.79 16.50
CA LEU A 136 11.71 11.49 15.68
C LEU A 136 11.08 10.59 14.62
N GLY A 137 11.87 9.74 13.96
CA GLY A 137 11.35 8.75 13.01
C GLY A 137 10.43 7.74 13.68
N PHE A 138 10.82 7.23 14.84
CA PHE A 138 10.02 6.28 15.61
C PHE A 138 8.69 6.88 16.08
N PHE A 139 8.71 8.05 16.71
CA PHE A 139 7.50 8.75 17.14
C PHE A 139 6.63 9.17 15.95
N GLY A 140 7.23 9.63 14.85
CA GLY A 140 6.52 9.97 13.63
C GLY A 140 5.79 8.76 13.02
N ALA A 141 6.43 7.60 12.99
CA ALA A 141 5.81 6.37 12.51
C ALA A 141 4.63 5.93 13.39
N PHE A 142 4.80 5.92 14.72
CA PHE A 142 3.72 5.57 15.65
C PHE A 142 2.53 6.55 15.58
N LEU A 143 2.81 7.85 15.56
CA LEU A 143 1.75 8.87 15.43
C LEU A 143 1.07 8.79 14.06
N GLY A 144 1.83 8.60 12.99
CA GLY A 144 1.30 8.41 11.64
C GLY A 144 0.36 7.20 11.55
N LEU A 145 0.74 6.07 12.17
CA LEU A 145 -0.14 4.90 12.27
C LEU A 145 -1.41 5.19 13.04
N GLY A 146 -1.30 5.85 14.21
CA GLY A 146 -2.48 6.20 15.02
C GLY A 146 -3.45 7.12 14.27
N ILE A 147 -2.93 8.12 13.57
CA ILE A 147 -3.72 9.02 12.72
C ILE A 147 -4.35 8.23 11.56
N SER A 148 -3.58 7.36 10.89
CA SER A 148 -4.10 6.54 9.80
C SER A 148 -5.27 5.66 10.26
N MET A 149 -5.17 5.03 11.44
CA MET A 149 -6.26 4.25 12.02
C MET A 149 -7.49 5.10 12.34
N ALA A 150 -7.30 6.31 12.87
CA ALA A 150 -8.39 7.23 13.15
C ALA A 150 -9.15 7.64 11.87
N PHE A 151 -8.42 7.92 10.79
CA PHE A 151 -9.03 8.18 9.48
C PHE A 151 -9.80 6.96 8.95
N ILE A 152 -9.23 5.76 9.06
CA ILE A 152 -9.94 4.52 8.66
C ILE A 152 -11.27 4.39 9.41
N SER A 153 -11.28 4.62 10.72
CA SER A 153 -12.51 4.56 11.51
C SER A 153 -13.53 5.66 11.17
N LEU A 154 -13.06 6.87 10.82
CA LEU A 154 -13.93 8.01 10.55
C LEU A 154 -14.68 7.86 9.22
N PHE A 155 -14.04 7.26 8.21
CA PHE A 155 -14.59 7.14 6.86
C PHE A 155 -15.27 5.78 6.59
N GLU A 156 -15.49 4.97 7.63
CA GLU A 156 -16.01 3.59 7.53
C GLU A 156 -15.35 2.77 6.41
N MET A 157 -14.07 3.04 6.13
CA MET A 157 -13.38 2.33 5.07
C MET A 157 -13.18 0.89 5.54
N ALA A 158 -13.78 -0.07 4.83
CA ALA A 158 -13.58 -1.50 5.09
C ALA A 158 -12.16 -1.90 4.67
N VAL A 159 -11.17 -1.62 5.55
CA VAL A 159 -9.74 -1.88 5.29
C VAL A 159 -9.25 -3.12 6.04
N LEU A 160 -10.06 -4.18 6.05
CA LEU A 160 -9.74 -5.46 6.71
C LEU A 160 -8.46 -6.13 6.19
N SER A 161 -7.87 -5.67 5.08
CA SER A 161 -6.64 -6.25 4.50
C SER A 161 -5.35 -5.45 4.72
N VAL A 162 -5.41 -4.22 5.26
CA VAL A 162 -4.18 -3.37 5.39
C VAL A 162 -3.41 -3.65 6.67
N LEU A 163 -4.05 -4.24 7.70
CA LEU A 163 -3.43 -4.61 8.98
C LEU A 163 -2.52 -5.86 8.91
N GLY A 164 -1.81 -6.05 7.79
CA GLY A 164 -0.89 -7.16 7.56
C GLY A 164 0.55 -6.69 7.37
N ILE A 165 1.28 -7.41 6.52
CA ILE A 165 2.69 -7.15 6.21
C ILE A 165 2.98 -5.73 5.71
N GLN A 166 2.00 -5.06 5.09
CA GLN A 166 2.16 -3.72 4.51
C GLN A 166 2.41 -2.64 5.55
N VAL A 167 1.75 -2.71 6.71
CA VAL A 167 1.97 -1.77 7.82
C VAL A 167 3.38 -1.94 8.39
N VAL A 168 3.81 -3.18 8.60
CA VAL A 168 5.16 -3.47 9.09
C VAL A 168 6.22 -2.98 8.11
N LEU A 169 6.02 -3.21 6.81
CA LEU A 169 6.91 -2.70 5.76
C LEU A 169 6.92 -1.16 5.73
N GLY A 170 5.76 -0.51 5.86
CA GLY A 170 5.66 0.95 5.89
C GLY A 170 6.41 1.57 7.07
N VAL A 171 6.24 1.02 8.28
CA VAL A 171 6.96 1.45 9.48
C VAL A 171 8.46 1.21 9.34
N LEU A 172 8.85 0.04 8.83
CA LEU A 172 10.25 -0.31 8.63
C LEU A 172 10.92 0.63 7.63
N ILE A 173 10.27 0.90 6.49
CA ILE A 173 10.77 1.84 5.48
C ILE A 173 10.87 3.24 6.08
N GLY A 174 9.85 3.72 6.78
CA GLY A 174 9.86 5.03 7.44
C GLY A 174 11.01 5.16 8.43
N PHE A 175 11.20 4.16 9.29
CA PHE A 175 12.30 4.11 10.26
C PHE A 175 13.67 4.10 9.59
N LEU A 176 13.85 3.25 8.56
CA LEU A 176 15.10 3.18 7.80
C LEU A 176 15.42 4.53 7.15
N MET A 177 14.42 5.14 6.50
CA MET A 177 14.62 6.44 5.86
C MET A 177 14.98 7.53 6.88
N SER A 178 14.28 7.61 8.02
CA SER A 178 14.65 8.56 9.09
C SER A 178 16.06 8.32 9.63
N PHE A 179 16.47 7.06 9.79
CA PHE A 179 17.81 6.70 10.23
C PHE A 179 18.87 7.14 9.22
N PHE A 180 18.74 6.74 7.95
CA PHE A 180 19.69 7.10 6.89
C PHE A 180 19.83 8.62 6.71
N PHE A 181 18.71 9.33 6.66
CA PHE A 181 18.72 10.79 6.50
C PHE A 181 19.22 11.51 7.77
N GLY A 182 19.10 10.90 8.96
CA GLY A 182 19.67 11.42 10.20
C GLY A 182 21.19 11.31 10.30
N VAL A 183 21.81 10.35 9.60
CA VAL A 183 23.28 10.18 9.60
C VAL A 183 23.99 11.38 8.97
N TYR A 184 23.42 11.97 7.92
CA TYR A 184 24.03 13.11 7.22
C TYR A 184 24.25 14.35 8.12
N PRO A 185 23.23 14.91 8.80
CA PRO A 185 23.43 16.03 9.72
C PRO A 185 24.24 15.64 10.95
N ALA A 186 24.12 14.40 11.45
CA ALA A 186 24.94 13.91 12.57
C ALA A 186 26.44 13.91 12.20
N TYR A 187 26.76 13.47 10.98
CA TYR A 187 28.12 13.51 10.45
C TYR A 187 28.64 14.95 10.34
N LEU A 188 27.82 15.86 9.79
CA LEU A 188 28.18 17.28 9.67
C LEU A 188 28.45 17.91 11.04
N GLY A 189 27.60 17.66 12.03
CA GLY A 189 27.78 18.16 13.40
C GLY A 189 29.05 17.63 14.08
N SER A 190 29.40 16.36 13.86
CA SER A 190 30.62 15.76 14.43
C SER A 190 31.93 16.33 13.86
N ARG A 191 31.88 16.99 12.70
CA ARG A 191 33.04 17.56 12.02
C ARG A 191 33.28 19.04 12.33
N ILE A 192 32.42 19.68 13.12
CA ILE A 192 32.61 21.07 13.52
C ILE A 192 34.00 21.24 14.18
N ASN A 193 34.76 22.22 13.71
CA ASN A 193 36.04 22.57 14.28
C ASN A 193 35.82 23.57 15.42
N PRO A 194 36.21 23.25 16.67
CA PRO A 194 35.93 24.11 17.82
C PRO A 194 36.53 25.52 17.68
N VAL A 195 37.67 25.65 17.00
CA VAL A 195 38.31 26.96 16.76
C VAL A 195 37.47 27.85 15.85
N ASP A 196 36.95 27.28 14.75
CA ASP A 196 36.12 28.00 13.79
C ASP A 196 34.75 28.36 14.38
N ALA A 197 34.19 27.47 15.21
CA ALA A 197 32.91 27.69 15.89
C ALA A 197 32.94 28.89 16.85
N LEU A 198 34.03 29.08 17.59
CA LEU A 198 34.18 30.19 18.54
C LEU A 198 34.50 31.53 17.87
N ARG A 199 35.19 31.51 16.73
CA ARG A 199 35.50 32.72 15.94
C ARG A 199 34.26 33.33 15.28
N THR A 200 33.20 32.55 15.11
CA THR A 200 31.97 33.01 14.45
C THR A 200 31.12 33.93 15.35
N ASP A 201 31.36 33.95 16.67
CA ASP A 201 30.62 34.76 17.67
C ASP A 201 31.39 36.03 18.14
N SER A 202 32.55 36.35 17.54
CA SER A 202 33.34 37.57 17.83
C SER A 202 33.25 38.59 16.71
#